data_AF-A0A432KH87-F1
#
_entry.id   AF-A0A432KH87-F1
#
_cell.length_a   1.000
_cell.length_b   1.000
_cell.length_c   1.000
_cell.angle_alpha   90.00
_cell.angle_beta   90.00
_cell.angle_gamma   90.00
#
_symmetry.space_group_name_H-M   'P 1'
#
loop_
_entity.id
_entity.type
_entity.pdbx_description
1 polymer ?
#
loop_
_entity_poly.entity_id
_entity_poly.type
_entity_poly.pdbx_seq_one_letter_code
_entity_poly.pdbx_strand_id
1 'polypeptide(L)'
;MLIFGSLPQRREPLVILTVFSKERIPEKLKENEVDISFETNLNGNYSNNSYSSTVNFSIKDDPEEENYYLARVAEIGTYWYEGNEDTIAYKNYIYMEPIDPQTKETYLPNSGGHFILSDEIFNGKEYEMKLGAFNDLRKFESQQSSSYYQTGKYEIEFHKINRALYLYLLSIDNNQYPGPFTEPTQVYSNVENGYGIVGTSSFTKYVIEETRNN
;
A
#
# COMPACT_ATOMS: atom_id res chain seq x y z
N MET A 1 59.85 42.69 19.17
CA MET A 1 59.93 41.27 18.77
C MET A 1 58.73 40.57 19.40
N LEU A 2 57.80 40.10 18.56
CA LEU A 2 56.46 39.64 18.96
C LEU A 2 56.52 38.26 19.64
N ILE A 3 55.86 38.13 20.79
CA ILE A 3 55.65 36.86 21.49
C ILE A 3 54.39 36.24 20.89
N PHE A 4 54.54 35.17 20.12
CA PHE A 4 53.41 34.34 19.68
C PHE A 4 53.06 33.36 20.81
N GLY A 5 51.99 33.67 21.56
CA GLY A 5 51.35 32.70 22.45
C GLY A 5 50.56 31.70 21.62
N SER A 6 50.91 30.41 21.73
CA SER A 6 50.10 29.33 21.17
C SER A 6 48.81 29.19 21.97
N LEU A 7 47.67 29.51 21.36
CA LEU A 7 46.36 29.18 21.92
C LEU A 7 46.20 27.66 21.96
N PRO A 8 45.73 27.07 23.06
CA PRO A 8 45.43 25.64 23.09
C PRO A 8 44.26 25.35 22.14
N GLN A 9 44.46 24.45 21.19
CA GLN A 9 43.38 23.91 20.39
C GLN A 9 42.45 23.09 21.30
N ARG A 10 41.29 23.66 21.60
CA ARG A 10 40.20 22.96 22.27
C ARG A 10 39.65 21.92 21.28
N ARG A 11 40.06 20.66 21.42
CA ARG A 11 39.40 19.55 20.74
C ARG A 11 38.08 19.32 21.46
N GLU A 12 36.99 19.84 20.90
CA GLU A 12 35.64 19.42 21.30
C GLU A 12 35.54 17.90 21.13
N PRO A 13 35.01 17.16 22.13
CA PRO A 13 34.85 15.71 22.00
C PRO A 13 33.90 15.41 20.84
N LEU A 14 34.27 14.44 20.01
CA LEU A 14 33.39 13.92 18.97
C LEU A 14 32.17 13.27 19.66
N VAL A 15 31.03 13.95 19.63
CA VAL A 15 29.76 13.39 20.12
C VAL A 15 29.23 12.48 19.02
N ILE A 16 29.37 11.16 19.21
CA ILE A 16 28.70 10.18 18.36
C ILE A 16 27.27 10.06 18.87
N LEU A 17 26.31 10.64 18.15
CA LEU A 17 24.89 10.44 18.38
C LEU A 17 24.45 9.18 17.63
N THR A 18 23.99 8.17 18.37
CA THR A 18 23.39 6.97 17.78
C THR A 18 21.92 7.23 17.50
N VAL A 19 21.52 7.12 16.23
CA VAL A 19 20.14 7.23 15.77
C VAL A 19 19.57 5.82 15.64
N PHE A 20 18.45 5.52 16.29
CA PHE A 20 17.84 4.19 16.25
C PHE A 20 16.32 4.23 16.43
N SER A 21 15.67 3.11 16.11
CA SER A 21 14.25 2.87 16.37
C SER A 21 14.09 1.47 16.96
N LYS A 22 13.01 1.25 17.72
CA LYS A 22 12.70 -0.03 18.40
C LYS A 22 11.53 -0.78 17.74
N GLU A 23 11.08 -0.35 16.57
CA GLU A 23 9.98 -0.96 15.86
C GLU A 23 10.22 -2.42 15.53
N ARG A 24 9.13 -3.18 15.53
CA ARG A 24 9.12 -4.60 15.18
C ARG A 24 8.28 -4.79 13.94
N ILE A 25 8.75 -5.68 13.07
CA ILE A 25 7.94 -6.16 11.96
C ILE A 25 6.72 -6.86 12.55
N PRO A 26 5.49 -6.50 12.15
CA PRO A 26 4.28 -7.20 12.58
C PRO A 26 4.39 -8.69 12.25
N GLU A 27 3.77 -9.53 13.06
CA GLU A 27 3.67 -10.95 12.71
C GLU A 27 2.97 -11.11 11.36
N LYS A 28 3.41 -12.12 10.60
CA LYS A 28 2.74 -12.42 9.33
C LYS A 28 1.32 -12.89 9.63
N LEU A 29 0.37 -12.48 8.80
CA LEU A 29 -1.01 -12.97 8.83
C LEU A 29 -1.05 -14.50 8.92
N LYS A 30 -1.82 -14.99 9.88
CA LYS A 30 -2.09 -16.44 10.03
C LYS A 30 -3.10 -16.87 8.95
N GLU A 31 -3.10 -18.17 8.63
CA GLU A 31 -3.89 -18.74 7.53
C GLU A 31 -5.41 -18.46 7.61
N ASN A 32 -5.94 -18.20 8.82
CA ASN A 32 -7.37 -17.94 9.06
C ASN A 32 -7.69 -16.49 9.51
N GLU A 33 -6.70 -15.58 9.50
CA GLU A 33 -6.91 -14.17 9.88
C GLU A 33 -7.52 -13.36 8.72
N VAL A 34 -7.28 -13.77 7.47
CA VAL A 34 -7.90 -13.13 6.31
C VAL A 34 -8.31 -14.16 5.28
N ASP A 35 -9.61 -14.16 4.94
CA ASP A 35 -10.17 -14.89 3.83
C ASP A 35 -10.39 -13.90 2.66
N ILE A 36 -9.83 -14.20 1.48
CA ILE A 36 -9.92 -13.32 0.31
C ILE A 36 -10.78 -13.99 -0.75
N SER A 37 -11.82 -13.30 -1.23
CA SER A 37 -12.67 -13.75 -2.33
C SER A 37 -12.73 -12.72 -3.45
N PHE A 38 -13.05 -13.20 -4.65
CA PHE A 38 -13.10 -12.43 -5.88
C PHE A 38 -14.41 -12.73 -6.61
N GLU A 39 -15.05 -11.68 -7.13
CA GLU A 39 -16.31 -11.78 -7.86
C GLU A 39 -16.25 -10.91 -9.13
N THR A 40 -16.87 -11.39 -10.22
CA THR A 40 -17.05 -10.62 -11.46
C THR A 40 -18.51 -10.40 -11.79
N ASN A 41 -18.84 -9.19 -12.23
CA ASN A 41 -20.19 -8.82 -12.63
C ASN A 41 -20.34 -8.86 -14.15
N LEU A 42 -20.71 -10.02 -14.70
CA LEU A 42 -20.83 -10.24 -16.15
C LEU A 42 -22.07 -9.62 -16.80
N ASN A 43 -23.08 -9.27 -16.00
CA ASN A 43 -24.40 -8.81 -16.47
C ASN A 43 -24.75 -7.40 -15.99
N GLY A 44 -23.79 -6.64 -15.46
CA GLY A 44 -24.04 -5.28 -15.02
C GLY A 44 -24.42 -4.42 -16.21
N ASN A 45 -25.68 -3.98 -16.28
CA ASN A 45 -25.99 -2.80 -17.08
C ASN A 45 -24.97 -1.73 -16.68
N TYR A 46 -24.31 -1.13 -17.67
CA TYR A 46 -23.38 0.01 -17.53
C TYR A 46 -24.13 1.28 -17.07
N SER A 47 -25.11 1.14 -16.16
CA SER A 47 -25.66 2.26 -15.42
C SER A 47 -24.61 2.66 -14.39
N ASN A 48 -24.08 3.88 -14.57
CA ASN A 48 -23.17 4.62 -13.68
C ASN A 48 -23.17 4.08 -12.23
N ASN A 49 -22.03 3.54 -11.78
CA ASN A 49 -21.71 2.94 -10.45
C ASN A 49 -21.73 1.40 -10.32
N SER A 50 -21.66 0.60 -11.39
CA SER A 50 -21.39 -0.84 -11.25
C SER A 50 -19.89 -1.15 -11.41
N TYR A 51 -19.30 -1.83 -10.41
CA TYR A 51 -17.96 -2.39 -10.51
C TYR A 51 -17.97 -3.67 -11.34
N SER A 52 -17.05 -3.81 -12.29
CA SER A 52 -16.88 -5.03 -13.12
C SER A 52 -16.33 -6.20 -12.30
N SER A 53 -15.59 -5.89 -11.24
CA SER A 53 -14.96 -6.86 -10.36
C SER A 53 -14.94 -6.35 -8.92
N THR A 54 -15.07 -7.25 -7.96
CA THR A 54 -14.98 -6.95 -6.53
C THR A 54 -14.00 -7.91 -5.87
N VAL A 55 -13.16 -7.39 -4.99
CA VAL A 55 -12.32 -8.17 -4.08
C VAL A 55 -12.83 -7.95 -2.67
N ASN A 56 -13.18 -9.05 -1.97
CA ASN A 56 -13.61 -9.01 -0.58
C ASN A 56 -12.54 -9.62 0.32
N PHE A 57 -12.31 -8.99 1.46
CA PHE A 57 -11.43 -9.46 2.51
C PHE A 57 -12.27 -9.62 3.77
N SER A 58 -12.47 -10.86 4.24
CA SER A 58 -13.01 -11.12 5.57
C SER A 58 -11.85 -11.19 6.55
N ILE A 59 -11.81 -10.24 7.48
CA ILE A 59 -10.73 -10.05 8.44
C ILE A 59 -11.23 -10.52 9.80
N LYS A 60 -10.43 -11.39 10.45
CA LYS A 60 -10.66 -11.88 11.82
C LYS A 60 -9.44 -11.55 12.65
N ASP A 61 -9.66 -10.83 13.74
CA ASP A 61 -8.57 -10.31 14.56
C ASP A 61 -8.76 -10.58 16.06
N ASP A 62 -7.67 -10.49 16.81
CA ASP A 62 -7.67 -10.62 18.25
C ASP A 62 -8.04 -9.28 18.92
N PRO A 63 -9.12 -9.19 19.72
CA PRO A 63 -9.51 -7.95 20.38
C PRO A 63 -8.50 -7.43 21.42
N GLU A 64 -7.48 -8.20 21.78
CA GLU A 64 -6.42 -7.77 22.69
C GLU A 64 -5.23 -7.10 21.98
N GLU A 65 -5.20 -7.12 20.64
CA GLU A 65 -4.12 -6.56 19.83
C GLU A 65 -4.58 -5.32 19.04
N GLU A 66 -3.74 -4.27 19.02
CA GLU A 66 -3.99 -3.11 18.17
C GLU A 66 -3.37 -3.34 16.78
N ASN A 67 -4.20 -3.67 15.79
CA ASN A 67 -3.73 -3.97 14.44
C ASN A 67 -4.09 -2.91 13.39
N TYR A 68 -3.24 -2.86 12.37
CA TYR A 68 -3.38 -1.98 11.22
C TYR A 68 -3.14 -2.77 9.96
N TYR A 69 -3.94 -2.51 8.94
CA TYR A 69 -3.94 -3.27 7.70
C TYR A 69 -3.71 -2.38 6.49
N LEU A 70 -3.09 -2.96 5.46
CA LEU A 70 -2.98 -2.35 4.14
C LEU A 70 -3.29 -3.39 3.06
N ALA A 71 -4.14 -3.03 2.10
CA ALA A 71 -4.37 -3.80 0.89
C ALA A 71 -3.95 -3.04 -0.36
N ARG A 72 -3.46 -3.79 -1.35
CA ARG A 72 -3.21 -3.29 -2.71
C ARG A 72 -3.30 -4.43 -3.71
N VAL A 73 -3.67 -4.10 -4.94
CA VAL A 73 -3.82 -5.06 -6.03
C VAL A 73 -2.89 -4.67 -7.16
N ALA A 74 -2.13 -5.63 -7.66
CA ALA A 74 -1.19 -5.44 -8.76
C ALA A 74 -1.63 -6.22 -9.98
N GLU A 75 -1.69 -5.54 -11.12
CA GLU A 75 -1.70 -6.17 -12.43
C GLU A 75 -0.27 -6.60 -12.79
N ILE A 76 -0.12 -7.87 -13.15
CA ILE A 76 1.14 -8.43 -13.63
C ILE A 76 0.91 -8.96 -15.02
N GLY A 77 1.69 -8.47 -15.97
CA GLY A 77 1.55 -8.85 -17.37
C GLY A 77 2.81 -8.64 -18.15
N THR A 78 2.66 -8.82 -19.45
CA THR A 78 3.69 -8.54 -20.42
C THR A 78 3.12 -7.73 -21.57
N TYR A 79 3.95 -6.89 -22.18
CA TYR A 79 3.60 -6.24 -23.43
C TYR A 79 4.77 -6.28 -24.41
N TRP A 80 4.43 -6.25 -25.68
CA TRP A 80 5.37 -6.15 -26.81
C TRP A 80 4.80 -5.17 -27.83
N TYR A 81 5.67 -4.48 -28.56
CA TYR A 81 5.30 -3.61 -29.67
C TYR A 81 6.15 -3.88 -30.90
N GLU A 82 5.58 -3.65 -32.08
CA GLU A 82 6.23 -3.81 -33.37
C GLU A 82 7.48 -2.91 -33.43
N GLY A 83 8.64 -3.53 -33.66
CA GLY A 83 9.95 -2.86 -33.60
C GLY A 83 10.77 -3.20 -32.35
N ASN A 84 10.19 -3.87 -31.36
CA ASN A 84 10.91 -4.46 -30.24
C ASN A 84 11.20 -5.95 -30.51
N GLU A 85 12.43 -6.39 -30.25
CA GLU A 85 12.83 -7.79 -30.39
C GLU A 85 12.43 -8.66 -29.19
N ASP A 86 12.05 -8.04 -28.06
CA ASP A 86 11.77 -8.72 -26.80
C ASP A 86 10.48 -8.23 -26.12
N THR A 87 9.95 -9.09 -25.25
CA THR A 87 8.76 -8.87 -24.43
C THR A 87 9.14 -8.17 -23.11
N ILE A 88 8.37 -7.15 -22.73
CA ILE A 88 8.59 -6.40 -21.48
C ILE A 88 7.59 -6.86 -20.42
N ALA A 89 8.08 -7.31 -19.27
CA ALA A 89 7.25 -7.61 -18.11
C ALA A 89 6.96 -6.34 -17.29
N TYR A 90 5.74 -6.23 -16.75
CA TYR A 90 5.35 -5.14 -15.85
C TYR A 90 4.63 -5.67 -14.61
N LYS A 91 4.71 -4.87 -13.54
CA LYS A 91 3.88 -4.99 -12.34
C LYS A 91 3.40 -3.60 -11.96
N ASN A 92 2.10 -3.36 -12.12
CA ASN A 92 1.48 -2.07 -11.82
C ASN A 92 0.44 -2.26 -10.73
N TYR A 93 0.55 -1.52 -9.65
CA TYR A 93 -0.55 -1.44 -8.68
C TYR A 93 -1.69 -0.65 -9.29
N ILE A 94 -2.89 -1.23 -9.27
CA ILE A 94 -4.08 -0.65 -9.90
C ILE A 94 -4.89 0.14 -8.89
N TYR A 95 -5.66 1.09 -9.41
CA TYR A 95 -6.67 1.78 -8.63
C TYR A 95 -7.88 0.88 -8.42
N MET A 96 -8.45 0.94 -7.22
CA MET A 96 -9.75 0.36 -6.85
C MET A 96 -10.47 1.37 -5.97
N GLU A 97 -11.78 1.21 -5.81
CA GLU A 97 -12.57 2.05 -4.91
C GLU A 97 -12.96 1.26 -3.66
N PRO A 98 -12.76 1.81 -2.45
CA PRO A 98 -13.33 1.23 -1.26
C PRO A 98 -14.86 1.37 -1.33
N ILE A 99 -15.55 0.23 -1.25
CA ILE A 99 -17.02 0.22 -1.22
C ILE A 99 -17.52 0.59 0.19
N ASP A 100 -16.72 0.31 1.23
CA ASP A 100 -16.99 0.70 2.62
C ASP A 100 -16.29 2.04 2.97
N PRO A 101 -17.02 3.05 3.48
CA PRO A 101 -16.45 4.33 3.89
C PRO A 101 -15.43 4.28 5.04
N GLN A 102 -15.35 3.18 5.80
CA GLN A 102 -14.34 3.02 6.85
C GLN A 102 -12.98 2.63 6.29
N THR A 103 -12.95 2.05 5.10
CA THR A 103 -11.70 1.75 4.39
C THR A 103 -11.20 3.03 3.73
N LYS A 104 -10.02 3.49 4.14
CA LYS A 104 -9.45 4.71 3.58
C LYS A 104 -8.54 4.35 2.42
N GLU A 105 -8.81 4.92 1.27
CA GLU A 105 -7.78 5.05 0.26
C GLU A 105 -6.67 5.94 0.83
N THR A 106 -5.42 5.58 0.60
CA THR A 106 -4.27 6.40 0.94
C THR A 106 -3.38 6.55 -0.28
N TYR A 107 -2.85 7.75 -0.45
CA TYR A 107 -1.92 8.00 -1.52
C TYR A 107 -0.49 7.62 -1.16
N LEU A 108 0.09 6.81 -2.04
CA LEU A 108 1.53 6.64 -2.13
C LEU A 108 1.99 7.08 -3.54
N PRO A 109 2.86 8.10 -3.65
CA PRO A 109 3.30 8.62 -4.94
C PRO A 109 3.78 7.52 -5.90
N ASN A 110 3.28 7.55 -7.14
CA ASN A 110 3.65 6.63 -8.22
C ASN A 110 3.38 5.14 -7.94
N SER A 111 2.42 4.80 -7.09
CA SER A 111 2.27 3.40 -6.64
C SER A 111 0.85 2.82 -6.67
N GLY A 112 -0.09 3.41 -7.41
CA GLY A 112 -1.45 2.85 -7.54
C GLY A 112 -2.25 2.88 -6.24
N GLY A 113 -3.39 2.18 -6.22
CA GLY A 113 -4.32 2.18 -5.09
C GLY A 113 -3.78 1.44 -3.87
N HIS A 114 -3.76 2.13 -2.73
CA HIS A 114 -3.45 1.56 -1.42
C HIS A 114 -4.62 1.84 -0.47
N PHE A 115 -5.04 0.82 0.27
CA PHE A 115 -6.20 0.91 1.15
C PHE A 115 -5.77 0.56 2.56
N ILE A 116 -5.95 1.48 3.50
CA ILE A 116 -5.57 1.29 4.90
C ILE A 116 -6.80 1.19 5.78
N LEU A 117 -6.67 0.38 6.83
CA LEU A 117 -7.73 0.10 7.80
C LEU A 117 -7.10 0.00 9.20
N SER A 118 -7.78 0.58 10.19
CA SER A 118 -7.46 0.40 11.61
C SER A 118 -8.43 -0.61 12.21
N ASP A 119 -7.96 -1.55 13.03
CA ASP A 119 -8.83 -2.46 13.77
C ASP A 119 -9.73 -1.73 14.78
N GLU A 120 -9.40 -0.50 15.20
CA GLU A 120 -10.21 0.26 16.18
C GLU A 120 -11.72 0.32 15.83
N ILE A 121 -12.08 0.27 14.53
CA ILE A 121 -13.47 0.32 14.07
C ILE A 121 -14.23 -1.01 14.26
N PHE A 122 -13.53 -2.15 14.37
CA PHE A 122 -14.13 -3.48 14.47
C PHE A 122 -13.69 -4.26 15.72
N ASN A 123 -12.48 -4.03 16.24
CA ASN A 123 -11.94 -4.42 17.54
C ASN A 123 -12.20 -5.89 17.87
N GLY A 124 -11.60 -6.77 17.06
CA GLY A 124 -11.73 -8.23 17.15
C GLY A 124 -13.05 -8.82 16.69
N LYS A 125 -13.98 -8.01 16.15
CA LYS A 125 -15.13 -8.53 15.38
C LYS A 125 -14.71 -8.83 13.96
N GLU A 126 -15.39 -9.79 13.33
CA GLU A 126 -15.19 -10.02 11.89
C GLU A 126 -15.60 -8.77 11.10
N TYR A 127 -14.72 -8.33 10.20
CA TYR A 127 -14.92 -7.15 9.36
C TYR A 127 -14.70 -7.49 7.89
N GLU A 128 -15.59 -6.98 7.03
CA GLU A 128 -15.54 -7.23 5.59
C GLU A 128 -15.10 -5.98 4.84
N MET A 129 -13.85 -5.94 4.41
CA MET A 129 -13.36 -4.88 3.52
C MET A 129 -13.66 -5.25 2.07
N LYS A 130 -14.29 -4.33 1.33
CA LYS A 130 -14.66 -4.54 -0.08
C LYS A 130 -14.05 -3.48 -0.97
N LEU A 131 -13.35 -3.93 -2.01
CA LEU A 131 -12.75 -3.08 -3.03
C LEU A 131 -13.38 -3.37 -4.39
N GLY A 132 -13.92 -2.33 -5.02
CA GLY A 132 -14.51 -2.38 -6.35
C GLY A 132 -13.51 -1.95 -7.43
N ALA A 133 -13.44 -2.68 -8.53
CA ALA A 133 -12.71 -2.31 -9.73
C ALA A 133 -13.68 -2.11 -10.91
N PHE A 134 -13.51 -0.99 -11.62
CA PHE A 134 -14.21 -0.77 -12.89
C PHE A 134 -13.68 -1.68 -14.01
N ASN A 135 -12.45 -2.16 -13.87
CA ASN A 135 -11.83 -3.12 -14.78
C ASN A 135 -12.22 -4.55 -14.42
N ASP A 136 -12.29 -5.42 -15.43
CA ASP A 136 -12.38 -6.87 -15.26
C ASP A 136 -11.01 -7.40 -14.81
N LEU A 137 -10.92 -7.95 -13.59
CA LEU A 137 -9.66 -8.45 -13.03
C LEU A 137 -9.37 -9.91 -13.40
N ARG A 138 -10.00 -10.44 -14.44
CA ARG A 138 -9.62 -11.72 -15.04
C ARG A 138 -8.49 -11.55 -16.03
N LYS A 139 -7.74 -12.62 -16.26
CA LYS A 139 -6.70 -12.66 -17.30
C LYS A 139 -7.32 -12.35 -18.66
N PHE A 140 -6.63 -11.51 -19.43
CA PHE A 140 -7.03 -11.18 -20.79
C PHE A 140 -5.81 -10.96 -21.69
N GLU A 141 -6.04 -11.13 -22.98
CA GLU A 141 -5.09 -10.80 -24.04
C GLU A 141 -5.74 -9.79 -24.98
N SER A 142 -4.99 -8.77 -25.38
CA SER A 142 -5.49 -7.76 -26.32
C SER A 142 -4.41 -7.36 -27.30
N GLN A 143 -4.82 -7.21 -28.57
CA GLN A 143 -3.99 -6.67 -29.63
C GLN A 143 -4.53 -5.31 -30.03
N GLN A 144 -3.69 -4.28 -29.93
CA GLN A 144 -4.02 -2.92 -30.36
C GLN A 144 -2.99 -2.41 -31.36
N SER A 145 -3.36 -2.37 -32.64
CA SER A 145 -2.49 -1.92 -33.73
C SER A 145 -1.15 -2.67 -33.73
N SER A 146 -0.05 -1.98 -33.44
CA SER A 146 1.31 -2.52 -33.36
C SER A 146 1.69 -3.06 -31.98
N SER A 147 0.81 -3.04 -30.99
CA SER A 147 1.10 -3.49 -29.62
C SER A 147 0.24 -4.71 -29.22
N TYR A 148 0.86 -5.65 -28.51
CA TYR A 148 0.19 -6.78 -27.87
C TYR A 148 0.37 -6.69 -26.35
N TYR A 149 -0.73 -6.80 -25.63
CA TYR A 149 -0.77 -6.81 -24.17
C TYR A 149 -1.36 -8.12 -23.68
N GLN A 150 -0.65 -8.79 -22.78
CA GLN A 150 -1.12 -9.98 -22.09
C GLN A 150 -1.07 -9.73 -20.59
N THR A 151 -2.25 -9.61 -19.98
CA THR A 151 -2.37 -9.57 -18.52
C THR A 151 -2.28 -11.00 -18.01
N GLY A 152 -1.14 -11.33 -17.40
CA GLY A 152 -0.82 -12.68 -16.96
C GLY A 152 -1.55 -13.09 -15.69
N LYS A 153 -1.72 -12.16 -14.73
CA LYS A 153 -2.45 -12.36 -13.46
C LYS A 153 -2.64 -11.05 -12.69
N TYR A 154 -3.56 -11.07 -11.72
CA TYR A 154 -3.62 -10.05 -10.67
C TYR A 154 -3.13 -10.63 -9.35
N GLU A 155 -2.26 -9.90 -8.66
CA GLU A 155 -1.70 -10.23 -7.35
C GLU A 155 -2.31 -9.29 -6.29
N ILE A 156 -3.04 -9.84 -5.33
CA ILE A 156 -3.51 -9.11 -4.16
C ILE A 156 -2.45 -9.25 -3.07
N GLU A 157 -2.04 -8.11 -2.49
CA GLU A 157 -1.18 -8.09 -1.31
C GLU A 157 -1.97 -7.54 -0.13
N PHE A 158 -2.09 -8.34 0.93
CA PHE A 158 -2.72 -7.94 2.19
C PHE A 158 -1.64 -7.92 3.28
N HIS A 159 -1.47 -6.77 3.91
CA HIS A 159 -0.38 -6.45 4.82
C HIS A 159 -0.92 -6.25 6.24
N LYS A 160 -0.23 -6.81 7.24
CA LYS A 160 -0.22 -6.25 8.59
C LYS A 160 0.88 -5.19 8.64
N ILE A 161 0.55 -3.98 9.05
CA ILE A 161 1.47 -2.85 9.16
C ILE A 161 1.59 -2.41 10.62
N ASN A 162 2.74 -1.89 11.02
CA ASN A 162 2.85 -1.29 12.34
C ASN A 162 2.16 0.08 12.37
N ARG A 163 1.82 0.52 13.59
CA ARG A 163 1.21 1.84 13.85
C ARG A 163 1.98 2.99 13.22
N ALA A 164 3.32 2.93 13.24
CA ALA A 164 4.17 3.96 12.66
C ALA A 164 3.95 4.13 11.15
N LEU A 165 3.85 3.01 10.41
CA LEU A 165 3.56 3.03 8.98
C LEU A 165 2.13 3.52 8.71
N TYR A 166 1.14 3.09 9.50
CA TYR A 166 -0.23 3.58 9.37
C TYR A 166 -0.33 5.11 9.54
N LEU A 167 0.26 5.65 10.61
CA LEU A 167 0.26 7.09 10.87
C LEU A 167 1.02 7.89 9.80
N TYR A 168 2.09 7.32 9.24
CA TYR A 168 2.81 7.92 8.13
C TYR A 168 1.92 8.05 6.89
N LEU A 169 1.20 6.98 6.53
CA LEU A 169 0.30 6.97 5.38
C LEU A 169 -0.84 7.98 5.54
N LEU A 170 -1.46 8.04 6.73
CA LEU A 170 -2.44 9.08 7.05
C LEU A 170 -1.86 10.50 6.94
N SER A 171 -0.61 10.69 7.38
CA SER A 171 0.04 12.01 7.32
C SER A 171 0.32 12.44 5.88
N ILE A 172 0.71 11.52 4.99
CA ILE A 172 0.88 11.83 3.56
C ILE A 172 -0.45 12.22 2.94
N ASP A 173 -1.48 11.42 3.19
CA ASP A 173 -2.82 11.62 2.62
C ASP A 173 -3.37 13.01 2.98
N ASN A 174 -3.29 13.39 4.26
CA ASN A 174 -3.71 14.71 4.75
C ASN A 174 -2.92 15.88 4.13
N ASN A 175 -1.71 15.64 3.62
CA ASN A 175 -0.84 16.67 3.04
C ASN A 175 -0.80 16.65 1.50
N GLN A 176 -1.45 15.71 0.82
CA GLN A 176 -1.33 15.58 -0.63
C GLN A 176 -2.02 16.71 -1.40
N TYR A 177 -3.19 17.13 -0.93
CA TYR A 177 -3.98 18.20 -1.53
C TYR A 177 -4.31 19.28 -0.50
N PRO A 178 -3.29 20.01 0.00
CA PRO A 178 -3.52 21.03 1.01
C PRO A 178 -4.33 22.17 0.39
N GLY A 179 -5.49 22.44 0.98
CA GLY A 179 -6.28 23.63 0.67
C GLY A 179 -5.60 24.90 1.18
N PRO A 180 -6.13 26.09 0.84
CA PRO A 180 -5.57 27.38 1.25
C PRO A 180 -5.57 27.62 2.78
N PHE A 181 -6.24 26.74 3.53
CA PHE A 181 -6.35 26.77 4.99
C PHE A 181 -5.82 25.49 5.64
N THR A 182 -5.12 24.63 4.90
CA THR A 182 -4.54 23.40 5.46
C THR A 182 -3.31 23.75 6.29
N GLU A 183 -3.37 23.41 7.58
CA GLU A 183 -2.22 23.51 8.46
C GLU A 183 -1.24 22.35 8.20
N PRO A 184 0.08 22.55 8.38
CA PRO A 184 1.04 21.47 8.26
C PRO A 184 0.72 20.32 9.21
N THR A 185 0.51 19.11 8.71
CA THR A 185 0.30 17.94 9.58
C THR A 185 1.64 17.50 10.15
N GLN A 186 1.72 17.39 11.48
CA GLN A 186 2.88 16.84 12.14
C GLN A 186 3.04 15.36 11.78
N VAL A 187 4.12 15.04 11.08
CA VAL A 187 4.48 13.65 10.78
C VAL A 187 4.98 12.98 12.06
N TYR A 188 4.44 11.79 12.36
CA TYR A 188 4.89 10.95 13.47
C TYR A 188 6.41 10.71 13.40
N SER A 189 7.09 10.49 14.52
CA SER A 189 8.51 10.12 14.54
C SER A 189 8.76 9.13 15.66
N ASN A 190 9.40 8.01 15.32
CA ASN A 190 9.80 6.94 16.26
C ASN A 190 11.30 6.68 16.23
N VAL A 191 12.05 7.63 15.70
CA VAL A 191 13.51 7.64 15.68
C VAL A 191 14.02 8.41 16.89
N GLU A 192 14.79 7.73 17.76
CA GLU A 192 15.48 8.34 18.89
C GLU A 192 16.77 9.03 18.41
N ASN A 193 17.07 10.20 18.99
CA ASN A 193 18.21 11.06 18.62
C ASN A 193 18.20 11.56 17.16
N GLY A 194 17.03 11.63 16.52
CA GLY A 194 16.88 12.15 15.16
C GLY A 194 15.41 12.41 14.80
N TYR A 195 15.17 12.73 13.53
CA TYR A 195 13.83 12.84 12.96
C TYR A 195 13.66 11.79 11.87
N GLY A 196 12.56 11.03 11.94
CA GLY A 196 12.25 10.05 10.92
C GLY A 196 11.24 9.01 11.40
N ILE A 197 10.81 8.18 10.47
CA ILE A 197 9.90 7.08 10.74
C ILE A 197 10.54 5.80 10.24
N VAL A 198 10.54 4.80 11.09
CA VAL A 198 10.72 3.40 10.68
C VAL A 198 9.33 2.78 10.66
N GLY A 199 8.81 2.55 9.46
CA GLY A 199 7.58 1.79 9.23
C GLY A 199 7.93 0.37 8.82
N THR A 200 7.14 -0.60 9.26
CA THR A 200 7.36 -2.02 8.95
C THR A 200 6.06 -2.70 8.57
N SER A 201 6.14 -3.65 7.63
CA SER A 201 5.01 -4.48 7.24
C SER A 201 5.41 -5.94 7.09
N SER A 202 4.44 -6.82 7.30
CA SER A 202 4.46 -8.21 6.87
C SER A 202 3.25 -8.42 5.97
N PHE A 203 3.36 -9.29 4.97
CA PHE A 203 2.26 -9.45 4.01
C PHE A 203 2.10 -10.87 3.50
N THR A 204 0.89 -11.15 3.05
CA THR A 204 0.55 -12.34 2.28
C THR A 204 0.16 -11.95 0.86
N LYS A 205 0.31 -12.90 -0.06
CA LYS A 205 -0.03 -12.72 -1.47
C LYS A 205 -1.10 -13.71 -1.87
N TYR A 206 -2.06 -13.22 -2.63
CA TYR A 206 -3.08 -14.03 -3.28
C TYR A 206 -3.10 -13.73 -4.78
N VAL A 207 -3.33 -14.76 -5.60
CA VAL A 207 -3.36 -14.61 -7.06
C VAL A 207 -4.76 -14.87 -7.55
N ILE A 208 -5.32 -13.95 -8.33
CA ILE A 208 -6.56 -14.19 -9.08
C ILE A 208 -6.20 -15.03 -10.31
N GLU A 209 -6.68 -16.27 -10.34
CA GLU A 209 -6.36 -17.24 -11.41
C GLU A 209 -7.42 -17.30 -12.53
N GLU A 210 -8.56 -16.64 -12.36
CA GLU A 210 -9.67 -16.66 -13.31
C GLU A 210 -9.31 -16.06 -14.69
N THR A 211 -9.84 -16.68 -15.74
CA THR A 211 -9.64 -16.25 -17.14
C THR A 211 -10.96 -15.75 -17.72
N ARG A 212 -10.90 -14.68 -18.52
CA ARG A 212 -12.08 -14.17 -19.23
C ARG A 212 -12.46 -15.13 -20.35
N ASN A 213 -13.67 -15.69 -20.29
CA ASN A 213 -14.24 -16.48 -21.38
C ASN A 213 -14.76 -15.51 -22.46
N ASN A 214 -14.33 -15.71 -23.71
CA ASN A 214 -14.80 -14.97 -24.89
C ASN A 214 -16.18 -15.44 -25.35
#